data_AF-A0A9E3KXH5-F1
#
_entry.id   AF-A0A9E3KXH5-F1
#
_cell.length_a   1.000
_cell.length_b   1.000
_cell.length_c   1.000
_cell.angle_alpha   90.00
_cell.angle_beta   90.00
_cell.angle_gamma   90.00
#
_symmetry.space_group_name_H-M   'P 1'
#
loop_
_entity.id
_entity.type
_entity.pdbx_description
1 polymer ?
#
loop_
_entity_poly.entity_id
_entity_poly.type
_entity_poly.pdbx_seq_one_letter_code
_entity_poly.pdbx_strand_id
1 'polypeptide(L)'
;MMLTRIDCDIHPAVGGTRTTLLPYLDDHWKEQVVSRAIDGLDLTSYPPNMPLSGRPDWRPAGGGKPGSELAMLQHGAFGQLGASHAICNVLYGAQAVFDPYMASGFCKAINDWIA
;
A
#
# COMPACT_ATOMS: atom_id res chain seq x y z
N MET A 1 -4.36 30.57 15.39
CA MET A 1 -4.95 29.36 14.79
C MET A 1 -3.81 28.49 14.30
N MET A 2 -3.84 27.18 14.54
CA MET A 2 -2.94 26.26 13.82
C MET A 2 -3.39 26.19 12.36
N LEU A 3 -2.43 26.29 11.43
CA LEU A 3 -2.69 26.14 10.00
C LEU A 3 -2.89 24.66 9.67
N THR A 4 -4.01 24.33 9.04
CA THR A 4 -4.23 22.99 8.48
C THR A 4 -3.34 22.81 7.25
N ARG A 5 -2.44 21.83 7.32
CA ARG A 5 -1.60 21.39 6.21
C ARG A 5 -2.00 19.97 5.83
N ILE A 6 -2.36 19.75 4.58
CA ILE A 6 -2.79 18.44 4.08
C ILE A 6 -1.73 17.93 3.13
N ASP A 7 -1.15 16.78 3.44
CA ASP A 7 -0.40 16.00 2.46
C ASP A 7 -1.42 15.29 1.56
N CYS A 8 -1.51 15.74 0.30
CA CYS A 8 -2.55 15.26 -0.61
C CYS A 8 -2.21 13.90 -1.24
N ASP A 9 -1.01 13.37 -1.04
CA ASP A 9 -0.56 12.17 -1.74
C ASP A 9 0.47 11.37 -0.93
N ILE A 10 -0.01 10.55 0.00
CA ILE A 10 0.82 9.59 0.73
C ILE A 10 0.51 8.16 0.28
N HIS A 11 1.55 7.32 0.16
CA HIS A 11 1.41 5.95 -0.33
C HIS A 11 1.72 4.91 0.75
N PRO A 12 0.71 4.44 1.51
CA PRO A 12 0.86 3.24 2.31
C PRO A 12 1.15 2.03 1.42
N ALA A 13 2.23 1.32 1.71
CA ALA A 13 2.67 0.21 0.89
C ALA A 13 2.13 -1.12 1.41
N VAL A 14 1.38 -1.83 0.56
CA VAL A 14 0.97 -3.22 0.80
C VAL A 14 2.22 -4.10 0.78
N GLY A 15 2.47 -4.84 1.87
CA GLY A 15 3.63 -5.74 1.96
C GLY A 15 3.60 -6.81 0.88
N GLY A 16 2.46 -7.48 0.73
CA GLY A 16 2.18 -8.45 -0.32
C GLY A 16 0.71 -8.89 -0.27
N THR A 17 0.24 -9.50 -1.35
CA THR A 17 -1.14 -10.02 -1.41
C THR A 17 -1.33 -11.09 -0.34
N ARG A 18 -0.39 -12.04 -0.23
CA ARG A 18 -0.50 -13.16 0.71
C ARG A 18 -0.23 -12.75 2.15
N THR A 19 0.64 -11.76 2.37
CA THR A 19 1.07 -11.33 3.70
C THR A 19 0.18 -10.23 4.30
N THR A 20 -0.51 -9.45 3.47
CA THR A 20 -1.29 -8.28 3.90
C THR A 20 -2.76 -8.39 3.54
N LEU A 21 -3.09 -8.71 2.28
CA LEU A 21 -4.48 -8.64 1.79
C LEU A 21 -5.28 -9.92 2.00
N LEU A 22 -4.62 -11.05 2.22
CA LEU A 22 -5.28 -12.36 2.34
C LEU A 22 -6.44 -12.37 3.34
N PRO A 23 -6.36 -11.76 4.55
CA PRO A 23 -7.48 -11.75 5.49
C PRO A 23 -8.74 -11.05 4.99
N TYR A 24 -8.58 -10.07 4.09
CA TYR A 24 -9.64 -9.17 3.61
C TYR A 24 -10.32 -9.66 2.31
N LEU A 25 -9.81 -10.71 1.70
CA LEU A 25 -10.43 -11.35 0.54
C LEU A 25 -11.55 -12.31 0.99
N ASP A 26 -12.57 -12.51 0.14
CA ASP A 26 -13.53 -13.60 0.34
C ASP A 26 -12.87 -14.98 0.11
N ASP A 27 -13.54 -16.05 0.54
CA ASP A 27 -12.97 -17.39 0.48
C ASP A 27 -12.68 -17.86 -0.95
N HIS A 28 -13.45 -17.38 -1.94
CA HIS A 28 -13.22 -17.69 -3.34
C HIS A 28 -11.90 -17.07 -3.84
N TRP A 29 -11.66 -15.78 -3.58
CA TRP A 29 -10.42 -15.14 -4.00
C TRP A 29 -9.21 -15.54 -3.16
N LYS A 30 -9.40 -15.82 -1.87
CA LYS A 30 -8.35 -16.41 -1.01
C LYS A 30 -7.83 -17.71 -1.60
N GLU A 31 -8.71 -18.60 -2.04
CA GLU A 31 -8.35 -19.88 -2.66
C GLU A 31 -7.55 -19.66 -3.96
N GLN A 32 -7.98 -18.74 -4.82
CA GLN A 32 -7.26 -18.37 -6.04
C GLN A 32 -5.86 -17.79 -5.75
N VAL A 33 -5.76 -16.88 -4.79
CA VAL A 33 -4.48 -16.27 -4.37
C VAL A 33 -3.51 -17.32 -3.85
N VAL A 34 -4.00 -18.25 -3.03
CA VAL A 34 -3.17 -19.29 -2.41
C VAL A 34 -2.73 -20.31 -3.45
N SER A 35 -3.66 -20.86 -4.25
CA SER A 35 -3.43 -21.94 -5.21
C SER A 35 -2.55 -21.51 -6.39
N ARG A 36 -2.71 -20.27 -6.87
CA ARG A 36 -1.97 -19.73 -8.02
C ARG A 36 -0.75 -18.91 -7.60
N ALA A 37 -0.46 -18.84 -6.29
CA ALA A 37 0.61 -18.04 -5.72
C ALA A 37 0.60 -16.58 -6.22
N ILE A 38 -0.59 -15.97 -6.30
CA ILE A 38 -0.74 -14.58 -6.72
C ILE A 38 -0.16 -13.69 -5.63
N ASP A 39 0.93 -13.00 -5.94
CA ASP A 39 1.58 -12.03 -5.07
C ASP A 39 2.41 -11.04 -5.91
N GLY A 40 3.00 -10.03 -5.26
CA GLY A 40 3.94 -9.12 -5.90
C GLY A 40 3.31 -8.26 -7.00
N LEU A 41 2.03 -7.86 -6.84
CA LEU A 41 1.31 -6.96 -7.75
C LEU A 41 1.80 -5.50 -7.64
N ASP A 42 3.09 -5.29 -7.39
CA ASP A 42 3.71 -3.98 -7.43
C ASP A 42 3.73 -3.43 -8.87
N LEU A 43 3.39 -2.17 -9.02
CA LEU A 43 3.29 -1.54 -10.34
C LEU A 43 4.69 -1.23 -10.88
N THR A 44 4.94 -1.56 -12.14
CA THR A 44 6.20 -1.23 -12.83
C THR A 44 6.40 0.28 -13.00
N SER A 45 5.34 1.07 -12.92
CA SER A 45 5.41 2.54 -12.87
C SER A 45 5.98 3.07 -11.55
N TYR A 46 6.02 2.26 -10.50
CA TYR A 46 6.54 2.63 -9.18
C TYR A 46 7.36 1.50 -8.53
N PRO A 47 8.51 1.10 -9.12
CA PRO A 47 9.27 -0.05 -8.64
C PRO A 47 9.79 0.14 -7.21
N PRO A 48 9.56 -0.79 -6.26
CA PRO A 48 9.85 -0.58 -4.83
C PRO A 48 11.31 -0.22 -4.50
N ASN A 49 12.26 -0.67 -5.32
CA ASN A 49 13.70 -0.44 -5.12
C ASN A 49 14.24 0.78 -5.89
N MET A 50 13.41 1.47 -6.67
CA MET A 50 13.84 2.68 -7.36
C MET A 50 14.01 3.82 -6.35
N PRO A 51 15.12 4.59 -6.37
CA PRO A 51 15.33 5.71 -5.44
C PRO A 51 14.20 6.76 -5.48
N LEU A 52 13.57 6.95 -6.63
CA LEU A 52 12.44 7.86 -6.82
C LEU A 52 11.11 7.34 -6.24
N SER A 53 10.98 6.04 -6.02
CA SER A 53 9.76 5.40 -5.49
C SER A 53 9.72 5.35 -3.97
N GLY A 54 10.74 5.84 -3.29
CA GLY A 54 10.72 5.91 -1.84
C GLY A 54 12.00 6.48 -1.28
N ARG A 55 11.85 7.46 -0.39
CA ARG A 55 12.97 8.14 0.25
C ARG A 55 13.83 7.12 1.03
N PRO A 56 15.16 7.25 1.03
CA PRO A 56 16.04 6.32 1.75
C PRO A 56 15.75 6.24 3.25
N ASP A 57 15.39 7.35 3.89
CA ASP A 57 15.03 7.44 5.31
C ASP A 57 13.66 6.85 5.65
N TRP A 58 12.86 6.52 4.62
CA TRP A 58 11.55 5.90 4.75
C TRP A 58 11.59 4.42 4.33
N ARG A 59 12.76 3.78 4.38
CA ARG A 59 12.91 2.34 4.11
C ARG A 59 13.10 1.58 5.42
N PRO A 60 12.21 0.63 5.76
CA PRO A 60 12.37 -0.20 6.95
C PRO A 60 13.70 -0.95 6.99
N ALA A 61 14.33 -1.02 8.16
CA ALA A 61 15.59 -1.75 8.35
C ALA A 61 15.46 -3.25 8.03
N GLY A 62 14.27 -3.82 8.18
CA GLY A 62 13.95 -5.22 7.83
C GLY A 62 13.79 -5.50 6.34
N GLY A 63 14.04 -4.51 5.45
CA GLY A 63 13.91 -4.69 4.00
C GLY A 63 12.48 -4.57 3.47
N GLY A 64 11.56 -4.02 4.26
CA GLY A 64 10.19 -3.71 3.84
C GLY A 64 10.14 -2.62 2.76
N LYS A 65 8.97 -2.48 2.13
CA LYS A 65 8.73 -1.42 1.14
C LYS A 65 8.72 -0.05 1.82
N PRO A 66 9.10 1.03 1.11
CA PRO A 66 8.95 2.36 1.67
C PRO A 66 7.48 2.63 1.97
N GLY A 67 7.18 3.15 3.17
CA GLY A 67 5.80 3.37 3.61
C GLY A 67 5.02 2.11 4.00
N SER A 68 5.68 0.96 4.21
CA SER A 68 5.02 -0.26 4.72
C SER A 68 4.84 -0.29 6.24
N GLU A 69 5.38 0.70 6.96
CA GLU A 69 5.27 0.82 8.42
C GLU A 69 4.49 2.09 8.79
N LEU A 70 3.41 1.91 9.55
CA LEU A 70 2.55 3.03 9.97
C LEU A 70 3.32 4.09 10.75
N ALA A 71 4.16 3.68 11.70
CA ALA A 71 4.94 4.60 12.53
C ALA A 71 5.89 5.47 11.69
N MET A 72 6.45 4.91 10.62
CA MET A 72 7.31 5.62 9.69
C MET A 72 6.52 6.64 8.86
N LEU A 73 5.36 6.24 8.32
CA LEU A 73 4.46 7.17 7.61
C LEU A 73 4.02 8.33 8.50
N GLN A 74 3.63 8.03 9.75
CA GLN A 74 3.21 9.06 10.72
C GLN A 74 4.35 10.00 11.09
N HIS A 75 5.53 9.46 11.37
CA HIS A 75 6.72 10.27 11.65
C HIS A 75 7.09 11.15 10.46
N GLY A 76 7.09 10.59 9.26
CA GLY A 76 7.41 11.29 8.03
C GLY A 76 6.42 12.40 7.70
N ALA A 77 5.14 12.07 7.57
CA ALA A 77 4.10 13.02 7.20
C ALA A 77 3.90 14.12 8.26
N PHE A 78 3.76 13.73 9.53
CA PHE A 78 3.34 14.65 10.58
C PHE A 78 4.52 15.26 11.35
N GLY A 79 5.56 14.46 11.63
CA GLY A 79 6.74 14.91 12.37
C GLY A 79 7.75 15.65 11.50
N GLN A 80 8.18 15.04 10.39
CA GLN A 80 9.24 15.59 9.53
C GLN A 80 8.72 16.65 8.57
N LEU A 81 7.61 16.38 7.88
CA LEU A 81 7.04 17.28 6.85
C LEU A 81 6.00 18.26 7.42
N GLY A 82 5.54 18.02 8.64
CA GLY A 82 4.66 18.95 9.37
C GLY A 82 3.22 18.99 8.86
N ALA A 83 2.77 18.00 8.10
CA ALA A 83 1.37 17.84 7.74
C ALA A 83 0.52 17.65 9.01
N SER A 84 -0.74 18.04 8.93
CA SER A 84 -1.75 17.80 9.97
C SER A 84 -2.70 16.65 9.59
N HIS A 85 -2.82 16.38 8.29
CA HIS A 85 -3.66 15.35 7.69
C HIS A 85 -2.95 14.80 6.46
N ALA A 86 -3.26 13.57 6.07
CA ALA A 86 -2.72 12.95 4.87
C ALA A 86 -3.83 12.19 4.12
N ILE A 87 -3.81 12.24 2.79
CA ILE A 87 -4.71 11.47 1.92
C ILE A 87 -3.96 10.22 1.45
N CYS A 88 -4.43 9.06 1.90
CA CYS A 88 -3.80 7.77 1.60
C CYS A 88 -4.19 7.24 0.21
N ASN A 89 -3.22 7.17 -0.69
CA ASN A 89 -3.34 6.61 -2.03
C ASN A 89 -2.52 5.32 -2.13
N VAL A 90 -3.15 4.17 -1.86
CA VAL A 90 -2.48 2.86 -1.91
C VAL A 90 -2.18 2.47 -3.36
N LEU A 91 -0.91 2.25 -3.66
CA LEU A 91 -0.45 1.80 -4.98
C LEU A 91 -0.25 0.28 -4.97
N TYR A 92 -1.27 -0.47 -5.40
CA TYR A 92 -1.17 -1.92 -5.55
C TYR A 92 -2.03 -2.41 -6.72
N GLY A 93 -1.53 -3.38 -7.47
CA GLY A 93 -1.93 -3.68 -8.85
C GLY A 93 -3.29 -4.33 -9.08
N ALA A 94 -4.32 -3.97 -8.31
CA ALA A 94 -5.70 -4.41 -8.55
C ALA A 94 -6.16 -4.08 -9.97
N GLN A 95 -5.80 -2.91 -10.51
CA GLN A 95 -6.12 -2.48 -11.87
C GLN A 95 -5.40 -3.27 -12.97
N ALA A 96 -4.35 -4.01 -12.63
CA ALA A 96 -3.63 -4.87 -13.57
C ALA A 96 -4.16 -6.31 -13.58
N VAL A 97 -5.10 -6.65 -12.70
CA VAL A 97 -5.77 -7.95 -12.67
C VAL A 97 -6.75 -8.04 -13.85
N PHE A 98 -6.58 -9.06 -14.69
CA PHE A 98 -7.37 -9.20 -15.92
C PHE A 98 -8.84 -9.58 -15.67
N ASP A 99 -9.10 -10.41 -14.66
CA ASP A 99 -10.47 -10.77 -14.28
C ASP A 99 -11.11 -9.60 -13.52
N PRO A 100 -12.21 -9.00 -14.04
CA PRO A 100 -12.82 -7.82 -13.42
C PRO A 100 -13.44 -8.11 -12.05
N TYR A 101 -13.89 -9.35 -11.80
CA TYR A 101 -14.44 -9.73 -10.50
C TYR A 101 -13.33 -9.91 -9.47
N MET A 102 -12.23 -10.54 -9.87
CA MET A 102 -11.04 -10.61 -9.02
C MET A 102 -10.50 -9.20 -8.75
N ALA A 103 -10.39 -8.34 -9.76
CA ALA A 103 -9.96 -6.95 -9.60
C ALA A 103 -10.85 -6.20 -8.59
N SER A 104 -12.17 -6.34 -8.68
CA SER A 104 -13.11 -5.79 -7.69
C SER A 104 -12.87 -6.35 -6.28
N GLY A 105 -12.59 -7.66 -6.16
CA GLY A 105 -12.23 -8.29 -4.89
C GLY A 105 -10.96 -7.70 -4.28
N PHE A 106 -9.93 -7.47 -5.09
CA PHE A 106 -8.70 -6.79 -4.66
C PHE A 106 -8.95 -5.34 -4.25
N CYS A 107 -9.73 -4.57 -5.02
CA CYS A 107 -10.09 -3.19 -4.66
C CYS A 107 -10.80 -3.15 -3.30
N LYS A 108 -11.76 -4.05 -3.06
CA LYS A 108 -12.43 -4.17 -1.76
C LYS A 108 -11.45 -4.52 -0.65
N ALA A 109 -10.60 -5.52 -0.85
CA ALA A 109 -9.61 -5.94 0.16
C ALA A 109 -8.62 -4.82 0.51
N ILE A 110 -8.17 -4.03 -0.46
CA ILE A 110 -7.30 -2.86 -0.24
C ILE A 110 -8.04 -1.79 0.57
N ASN A 111 -9.29 -1.48 0.22
CA ASN A 111 -10.11 -0.51 0.94
C ASN A 111 -10.41 -0.95 2.38
N ASP A 112 -10.73 -2.23 2.59
CA ASP A 112 -10.98 -2.78 3.92
C ASP A 112 -9.68 -2.84 4.76
N TRP A 113 -8.52 -3.04 4.12
CA TRP A 113 -7.22 -3.03 4.80
C TRP A 113 -6.79 -1.65 5.29
N ILE A 114 -7.09 -0.59 4.53
CA ILE A 114 -6.65 0.78 4.86
C ILE A 114 -7.64 1.55 5.75
N ALA A 115 -8.85 1.02 5.96
CA ALA A 115 -9.90 1.62 6.78
C ALA A 115 -9.61 1.53 8.30
#